data_AF-A0A419A1N8-F1
#
_entry.id   AF-A0A419A1N8-F1
#
_cell.length_a   1.000
_cell.length_b   1.000
_cell.length_c   1.000
_cell.angle_alpha   90.00
_cell.angle_beta   90.00
_cell.angle_gamma   90.00
#
_symmetry.space_group_name_H-M   'P 1'
#
loop_
_entity.id
_entity.type
_entity.pdbx_description
1 polymer ?
#
loop_
_entity_poly.entity_id
_entity_poly.type
_entity_poly.pdbx_seq_one_letter_code
_entity_poly.pdbx_strand_id
1 'polypeptide(L)'
;MRSKLVHDATFDDHAAFGSERWVAARFGRSPDWLRKTRSKLEVDGFPPPDPIVGFTLKADVDAWLSKRRRVADPARSQEYHHQAQRADLSKL
;
A
#
# COMPACT_ATOMS: atom_id res chain seq x y z
N MET A 1 11.47 -29.34 9.63
CA MET A 1 10.18 -28.63 9.58
C MET A 1 10.32 -27.47 8.59
N ARG A 2 9.69 -27.55 7.40
CA ARG A 2 9.65 -26.42 6.47
C ARG A 2 8.43 -25.57 6.83
N SER A 3 8.65 -24.43 7.48
CA SER A 3 7.60 -23.45 7.72
C SER A 3 7.03 -23.04 6.36
N LYS A 4 5.75 -23.34 6.14
CA LYS A 4 5.01 -22.87 4.97
C LYS A 4 5.24 -21.37 4.88
N LEU A 5 5.89 -20.87 3.82
CA LEU A 5 6.01 -19.44 3.56
C LEU A 5 4.58 -18.91 3.46
N VAL A 6 4.07 -18.36 4.56
CA VAL A 6 2.76 -17.74 4.61
C VAL A 6 2.86 -16.53 3.69
N HIS A 7 2.37 -16.70 2.47
CA HIS A 7 2.27 -15.63 1.51
C HIS A 7 1.32 -14.59 2.10
N ASP A 8 1.85 -13.41 2.40
CA ASP A 8 1.05 -12.31 2.92
C ASP A 8 0.24 -11.74 1.76
N ALA A 9 -1.03 -12.15 1.66
CA ALA A 9 -1.94 -11.76 0.60
C ALA A 9 -2.17 -10.24 0.53
N THR A 10 -1.80 -9.48 1.57
CA THR A 10 -1.88 -8.02 1.53
C THR A 10 -0.83 -7.40 0.60
N PHE A 11 0.16 -8.17 0.13
CA PHE A 11 1.10 -7.72 -0.91
C PHE A 11 0.53 -7.83 -2.33
N ASP A 12 -0.61 -8.50 -2.52
CA ASP A 12 -1.29 -8.56 -3.80
C ASP A 12 -1.76 -7.16 -4.25
N ASP A 13 -1.63 -6.85 -5.54
CA ASP A 13 -2.02 -5.56 -6.12
C ASP A 13 -3.50 -5.25 -5.93
N HIS A 14 -4.36 -6.27 -5.89
CA HIS A 14 -5.81 -6.10 -5.73
C HIS A 14 -6.25 -5.98 -4.27
N ALA A 15 -5.37 -6.24 -3.30
CA ALA A 15 -5.70 -6.11 -1.89
C ALA A 15 -5.84 -4.63 -1.51
N ALA A 16 -7.02 -4.20 -1.07
CA ALA A 16 -7.27 -2.83 -0.64
C ALA A 16 -6.57 -2.47 0.69
N PHE A 17 -6.35 -3.47 1.55
CA PHE A 17 -5.77 -3.31 2.87
C PHE A 17 -4.36 -3.88 2.94
N GLY A 18 -3.50 -3.22 3.73
CA GLY A 18 -2.11 -3.59 3.97
C GLY A 18 -1.89 -4.08 5.41
N SER A 19 -1.16 -5.19 5.56
CA SER A 19 -0.69 -5.67 6.86
C SER A 19 0.36 -4.72 7.46
N GLU A 20 0.70 -4.88 8.74
CA GLU A 20 1.83 -4.16 9.35
C GLU A 20 3.14 -4.35 8.57
N ARG A 21 3.35 -5.54 7.99
CA ARG A 21 4.53 -5.84 7.19
C ARG A 21 4.53 -5.06 5.88
N TRP A 22 3.38 -4.99 5.22
CA TRP A 22 3.21 -4.17 4.01
C TRP A 22 3.45 -2.69 4.33
N VAL A 23 2.84 -2.17 5.39
CA VAL A 23 3.02 -0.77 5.80
C VAL A 23 4.50 -0.48 6.09
N ALA A 24 5.16 -1.30 6.92
CA ALA A 24 6.58 -1.13 7.23
C ALA A 24 7.47 -1.18 5.98
N ALA A 25 7.13 -2.04 5.01
CA ALA A 25 7.82 -2.11 3.72
C ALA A 25 7.66 -0.83 2.91
N ARG A 26 6.50 -0.16 2.90
CA ARG A 26 6.33 1.16 2.26
C ARG A 26 7.23 2.23 2.85
N PHE A 27 7.57 2.13 4.13
CA PHE A 27 8.53 3.00 4.79
C PHE A 27 10.00 2.57 4.61
N GLY A 28 10.28 1.40 4.01
CA GLY A 28 11.63 0.83 3.96
C GLY A 28 12.19 0.54 5.36
N ARG A 29 11.33 0.05 6.27
CA ARG A 29 11.65 -0.21 7.67
C ARG A 29 11.15 -1.58 8.11
N SER A 30 11.58 -2.01 9.29
CA SER A 30 11.12 -3.26 9.90
C SER A 30 9.72 -3.09 10.52
N PRO A 31 8.93 -4.18 10.66
CA PRO A 31 7.64 -4.15 11.36
C PRO A 31 7.77 -3.71 12.83
N ASP A 32 8.87 -4.07 13.49
CA ASP A 32 9.16 -3.65 14.86
C ASP A 32 9.30 -2.12 14.99
N TRP A 33 9.97 -1.49 14.02
CA TRP A 33 10.04 -0.03 13.94
C TRP A 33 8.65 0.60 13.78
N LEU A 34 7.80 0.00 12.94
CA LEU A 34 6.44 0.50 12.73
C LEU A 34 5.66 0.44 14.05
N ARG A 35 5.70 -0.68 14.78
CA ARG A 35 5.01 -0.83 16.08
C ARG A 35 5.45 0.21 17.10
N LYS A 36 6.75 0.45 17.22
CA LYS A 36 7.32 1.45 18.14
C LYS A 36 6.95 2.88 17.77
N THR A 37 6.83 3.16 16.47
CA THR A 37 6.61 4.52 15.95
C THR A 37 5.14 4.79 15.64
N ARG A 38 4.27 3.77 15.64
CA ARG A 38 2.88 3.82 15.17
C ARG A 38 2.10 4.94 15.83
N SER A 39 2.11 4.99 17.17
CA SER A 39 1.40 6.02 17.94
C SER A 39 1.86 7.43 17.58
N LYS A 40 3.16 7.63 17.33
CA LYS A 40 3.69 8.92 16.90
C LYS A 40 3.22 9.28 15.48
N LEU A 41 3.18 8.30 14.58
CA LEU A 41 2.68 8.51 13.22
C LEU A 41 1.20 8.88 13.22
N GLU A 42 0.38 8.21 14.01
CA GLU A 42 -1.06 8.46 14.11
C GLU A 42 -1.36 9.86 14.68
N VAL A 43 -0.61 10.31 15.68
CA VAL A 43 -0.68 11.71 16.17
C VAL A 43 -0.35 12.72 15.07
N ASP A 44 0.53 12.36 14.14
CA ASP A 44 0.91 13.17 12.98
C ASP A 44 -0.01 12.88 11.76
N GLY A 45 -1.19 12.31 12.01
CA GLY A 45 -2.24 12.10 11.02
C GLY A 45 -2.03 10.90 10.09
N PHE A 46 -1.15 9.94 10.44
CA PHE A 46 -1.09 8.66 9.75
C PHE A 46 -2.40 7.88 9.96
N PRO A 47 -2.96 7.21 8.94
CA PRO A 47 -4.24 6.52 9.07
C PRO A 47 -4.18 5.41 10.14
N PRO A 48 -5.17 5.34 11.05
CA PRO A 48 -5.28 4.23 12.00
C PRO A 48 -5.62 2.93 11.24
N PRO A 49 -5.39 1.75 11.86
CA PRO A 49 -5.91 0.50 11.31
C PRO A 49 -7.44 0.52 11.31
N ASP A 50 -8.04 -0.13 10.31
CA ASP A 50 -9.48 -0.33 10.23
C ASP A 50 -9.97 -1.14 11.45
N PRO A 51 -11.04 -0.71 12.13
CA PRO A 51 -11.49 -1.35 13.37
C PRO A 51 -12.10 -2.73 13.17
N ILE A 52 -12.50 -3.10 11.95
CA ILE A 52 -13.15 -4.39 11.64
C ILE A 52 -12.09 -5.41 11.20
N VAL A 53 -11.20 -5.00 10.29
CA VAL A 53 -10.22 -5.90 9.65
C VAL A 53 -8.87 -5.85 10.37
N GLY A 54 -8.56 -4.78 11.11
CA GLY A 54 -7.29 -4.59 11.81
C GLY A 54 -6.11 -4.25 10.89
N PHE A 55 -6.37 -3.96 9.61
CA PHE A 55 -5.36 -3.59 8.62
C PHE A 55 -5.48 -2.12 8.22
N THR A 56 -4.42 -1.54 7.66
CA THR A 56 -4.45 -0.15 7.21
C THR A 56 -4.85 -0.07 5.74
N LEU A 57 -5.73 0.85 5.36
CA LEU A 57 -6.11 1.04 3.97
C LEU A 57 -4.90 1.51 3.14
N LYS A 58 -4.56 0.81 2.06
CA LYS A 58 -3.36 1.13 1.27
C LYS A 58 -3.42 2.54 0.67
N ALA A 59 -4.59 2.91 0.16
CA ALA A 59 -4.83 4.22 -0.45
C ALA A 59 -4.50 5.38 0.50
N ASP A 60 -4.88 5.28 1.78
CA ASP A 60 -4.60 6.32 2.77
C ASP A 60 -3.11 6.38 3.13
N VAL A 61 -2.44 5.23 3.20
CA VAL A 61 -0.99 5.18 3.43
C VAL A 61 -0.25 5.87 2.29
N ASP A 62 -0.62 5.58 1.05
CA ASP A 62 -0.03 6.19 -0.14
C ASP A 62 -0.33 7.69 -0.23
N ALA A 63 -1.56 8.11 0.10
CA ALA A 63 -1.92 9.52 0.14
C ALA A 63 -1.12 10.29 1.19
N TRP A 64 -0.96 9.71 2.39
CA TRP A 64 -0.18 10.32 3.47
C TRP A 64 1.32 10.42 3.12
N LEU A 65 1.89 9.38 2.50
CA LEU A 65 3.28 9.39 2.02
C LEU A 65 3.46 10.44 0.90
N SER A 66 2.50 10.52 -0.02
CA SER A 66 2.51 11.49 -1.12
C SER A 66 2.45 12.93 -0.62
N LYS A 67 1.65 13.22 0.42
CA LYS A 67 1.58 14.55 1.05
C LYS A 67 2.90 15.00 1.68
N ARG A 68 3.70 14.06 2.18
CA ARG A 68 4.99 14.33 2.84
C ARG A 68 6.17 14.36 1.88
N ARG A 69 5.94 14.06 0.62
CA ARG A 69 6.96 14.03 -0.41
C ARG A 69 7.45 15.45 -0.68
N ARG A 70 8.73 15.72 -0.38
CA ARG A 70 9.37 17.04 -0.58
C ARG A 70 9.85 17.27 -2.01
N VAL A 71 10.11 16.20 -2.77
CA VAL A 71 10.57 16.26 -4.16
C VAL A 71 9.42 15.80 -5.05
N ALA A 72 8.93 16.65 -5.95
CA ALA A 72 7.88 16.28 -6.88
C ALA A 72 8.26 15.03 -7.69
N ASP A 73 7.26 14.24 -8.08
CA ASP A 73 7.49 13.18 -9.06
C ASP A 73 7.94 13.81 -10.37
N PRO A 74 9.06 13.38 -10.98
CA PRO A 74 9.25 13.63 -12.39
C PRO A 74 8.08 12.88 -13.06
N ALA A 75 7.07 13.65 -13.46
CA ALA A 75 5.75 13.21 -13.93
C ALA A 75 5.69 11.71 -14.26
N ARG A 76 5.08 10.92 -13.37
CA ARG A 76 4.58 9.58 -13.71
C ARG A 76 3.78 9.70 -15.00
N SER A 77 4.39 9.29 -16.10
CA SER A 77 3.69 9.03 -17.35
C SER A 77 2.48 8.19 -17.01
N GLN A 78 1.28 8.74 -17.22
CA GLN A 78 0.03 8.02 -17.03
C GLN A 78 -0.10 6.96 -18.12
N GLU A 79 0.63 5.86 -17.98
CA GLU A 79 0.43 4.64 -18.76
C GLU A 79 -0.50 3.71 -17.98
N TYR A 80 -1.76 4.12 -17.86
CA TYR A 80 -2.88 3.20 -17.63
C TYR A 80 -3.25 2.49 -18.95
N HIS A 81 -2.28 1.83 -19.60
CA HIS A 81 -2.49 1.17 -20.91
C HIS A 81 -2.98 -0.30 -20.80
N HIS A 82 -3.64 -0.71 -19.72
CA HIS A 82 -4.00 -2.14 -19.56
C HIS A 82 -5.49 -2.48 -19.44
N GLN A 83 -6.42 -1.51 -19.53
CA GLN A 83 -7.85 -1.80 -19.36
C GLN A 83 -8.75 -1.45 -20.58
N ALA A 84 -8.25 -0.87 -21.67
CA ALA A 84 -9.12 -0.31 -22.74
C ALA A 84 -9.06 -0.98 -24.12
N GLN A 85 -8.15 -1.94 -24.40
CA GLN A 85 -7.98 -2.47 -25.77
C GLN A 85 -8.43 -3.93 -26.01
N ARG A 86 -9.13 -4.58 -25.07
CA ARG A 86 -9.70 -5.93 -25.31
C ARG A 86 -11.20 -5.94 -25.60
N ALA A 87 -11.84 -4.78 -25.69
CA ALA A 87 -13.27 -4.67 -26.00
C ALA A 87 -13.58 -4.47 -27.49
N ASP A 88 -12.57 -4.20 -28.34
CA ASP A 88 -12.81 -3.75 -29.72
C ASP A 88 -11.93 -4.47 -30.76
N LEU A 89 -11.92 -5.81 -30.75
CA LEU A 89 -11.51 -6.60 -31.94
C LEU A 89 -12.45 -7.80 -32.18
N SER A 90 -13.63 -7.81 -31.56
CA SER A 90 -14.72 -8.74 -31.88
C SER A 90 -15.54 -8.31 -33.10
N LYS A 91 -15.06 -7.34 -33.88
CA LYS A 91 -15.68 -6.87 -35.13
C LYS A 91 -14.63 -6.51 -36.18
N LEU A 92 -14.06 -7.52 -36.83
CA LEU A 92 -13.58 -7.48 -38.22
C LEU A 92 -13.42 -8.91 -38.73
#